data_AF-A0A9D7ACB9-F1
#
_entry.id   AF-A0A9D7ACB9-F1
#
_cell.length_a   1.000
_cell.length_b   1.000
_cell.length_c   1.000
_cell.angle_alpha   90.00
_cell.angle_beta   90.00
_cell.angle_gamma   90.00
#
_symmetry.space_group_name_H-M   'P 1'
#
loop_
_entity.id
_entity.type
_entity.pdbx_description
1 polymer ?
#
loop_
_entity_poly.entity_id
_entity_poly.type
_entity_poly.pdbx_seq_one_letter_code
_entity_poly.pdbx_strand_id
1 'polypeptide(L)' 'MGSDEGVLKAAKEITIKFIEVGRLSPTAFGDTFKSIYTAIKEAVEGEPEAPPEGQAEEK' A
#
# COMPACT_ATOMS: atom_id res chain seq x y z
N MET A 1 17.62 -7.87 0.44
CA MET A 1 17.65 -7.26 -0.91
C MET A 1 16.48 -7.70 -1.81
N GLY A 2 15.41 -8.30 -1.26
CA GLY A 2 14.34 -8.91 -2.08
C GLY A 2 12.91 -8.38 -1.85
N SER A 3 12.68 -7.53 -0.83
CA SER A 3 11.33 -7.05 -0.52
C SER A 3 10.91 -5.88 -1.41
N ASP A 4 11.77 -4.88 -1.60
CA ASP A 4 11.44 -3.67 -2.36
C ASP A 4 11.11 -3.93 -3.83
N GLU A 5 11.87 -4.81 -4.50
CA GLU A 5 11.60 -5.19 -5.90
C GLU A 5 10.27 -5.94 -6.03
N GLY A 6 9.95 -6.80 -5.07
CA GLY A 6 8.67 -7.52 -5.00
C GLY A 6 7.50 -6.56 -4.83
N VAL A 7 7.61 -5.61 -3.91
CA VAL A 7 6.59 -4.57 -3.66
C VAL A 7 6.38 -3.70 -4.91
N LEU A 8 7.46 -3.23 -5.53
CA LEU A 8 7.39 -2.42 -6.75
C LEU A 8 6.73 -3.18 -7.91
N LYS A 9 7.09 -4.45 -8.11
CA LYS A 9 6.51 -5.27 -9.17
C LYS A 9 5.02 -5.51 -8.93
N ALA A 10 4.63 -5.89 -7.72
CA ALA A 10 3.24 -6.13 -7.36
C ALA A 10 2.38 -4.86 -7.53
N ALA A 11 2.85 -3.72 -7.02
CA ALA A 11 2.14 -2.45 -7.16
C ALA A 11 1.93 -2.06 -8.63
N LYS A 12 2.95 -2.29 -9.48
CA LYS A 12 2.89 -2.02 -10.92
C LYS A 12 1.84 -2.90 -11.61
N GLU A 13 1.88 -4.21 -11.38
CA GLU A 13 0.97 -5.16 -12.04
C GLU A 13 -0.49 -4.91 -11.63
N ILE A 14 -0.75 -4.61 -10.35
CA ILE A 14 -2.10 -4.28 -9.87
C ILE A 14 -2.61 -2.98 -10.52
N THR A 15 -1.78 -1.93 -10.55
CA THR A 15 -2.18 -0.64 -11.12
C THR A 15 -2.48 -0.75 -12.62
N ILE A 16 -1.62 -1.47 -13.37
CA ILE A 16 -1.85 -1.75 -14.80
C ILE A 16 -3.14 -2.56 -14.96
N LYS A 17 -3.39 -3.56 -14.11
CA LYS A 17 -4.59 -4.37 -14.20
C LYS A 17 -5.86 -3.54 -14.07
N PHE A 18 -5.90 -2.59 -13.14
CA PHE A 18 -7.02 -1.67 -13.01
C PHE A 18 -7.25 -0.80 -14.26
N ILE A 19 -6.18 -0.42 -14.96
CA ILE A 19 -6.28 0.31 -16.23
C ILE A 19 -6.81 -0.60 -17.34
N GLU A 20 -6.29 -1.83 -17.46
CA GLU A 20 -6.73 -2.81 -18.46
C GLU A 20 -8.22 -3.14 -18.34
N VAL A 21 -8.73 -3.24 -17.11
CA VAL A 21 -10.16 -3.54 -16.86
C VAL A 21 -11.05 -2.28 -16.84
N GLY A 22 -10.50 -1.11 -17.14
CA GLY A 22 -11.24 0.16 -17.20
C GLY A 22 -11.72 0.69 -15.85
N ARG A 23 -11.11 0.25 -14.74
CA ARG A 23 -11.40 0.72 -13.38
C ARG A 23 -10.54 1.91 -12.96
N LEU A 24 -9.47 2.19 -13.69
CA LEU A 24 -8.57 3.32 -13.49
C LEU A 24 -8.20 3.96 -14.82
N SER A 25 -8.19 5.29 -14.90
CA SER A 25 -7.66 6.01 -16.07
C SER A 25 -6.13 6.02 -16.04
N PRO A 26 -5.43 5.89 -17.19
CA PRO A 26 -3.97 6.08 -17.27
C PRO A 26 -3.48 7.41 -16.67
N THR A 27 -4.29 8.47 -16.73
CA THR A 27 -3.94 9.78 -16.15
C THR A 27 -3.87 9.78 -14.63
N ALA A 28 -4.57 8.85 -13.97
CA ALA A 28 -4.58 8.69 -12.52
C ALA A 28 -3.56 7.64 -12.01
N PHE A 29 -2.68 7.16 -12.89
CA PHE A 29 -1.68 6.14 -12.57
C PHE A 29 -0.79 6.57 -11.39
N GLY A 30 -0.24 7.79 -11.43
CA GLY A 30 0.76 8.23 -10.47
C GLY A 30 0.26 8.22 -9.02
N ASP A 31 -0.95 8.72 -8.78
CA ASP A 31 -1.53 8.78 -7.42
C ASP A 31 -1.98 7.39 -6.95
N THR A 32 -2.61 6.61 -7.84
CA THR A 32 -3.11 5.28 -7.50
C THR A 32 -1.97 4.29 -7.25
N PHE A 33 -0.92 4.34 -8.06
CA PHE A 33 0.28 3.52 -7.89
C PHE A 33 0.93 3.75 -6.51
N LYS A 34 1.05 5.01 -6.08
CA LYS A 34 1.61 5.34 -4.76
C LYS A 34 0.76 4.75 -3.63
N SER A 35 -0.57 4.89 -3.71
CA SER A 35 -1.47 4.33 -2.69
C SER A 35 -1.36 2.80 -2.61
N ILE A 36 -1.37 2.11 -3.74
CA ILE A 36 -1.21 0.66 -3.80
C ILE A 36 0.18 0.23 -3.30
N TYR A 37 1.23 0.94 -3.72
CA TYR A 37 2.60 0.67 -3.28
C TYR A 37 2.75 0.76 -1.76
N THR A 38 2.23 1.84 -1.15
CA THR A 38 2.25 2.02 0.31
C THR A 38 1.52 0.88 1.01
N ALA A 39 0.30 0.54 0.56
CA ALA A 39 -0.48 -0.53 1.18
C ALA A 39 0.21 -1.90 1.14
N ILE A 40 0.86 -2.23 0.01
CA ILE A 40 1.63 -3.49 -0.12
C ILE A 40 2.90 -3.42 0.73
N LYS A 41 3.58 -2.28 0.74
CA LYS A 41 4.79 -2.06 1.54
C LYS A 41 4.50 -2.28 3.03
N GLU A 42 3.45 -1.67 3.55
CA GLU A 42 2.99 -1.84 4.93
C GLU A 42 2.65 -3.30 5.24
N ALA A 43 1.95 -3.99 4.34
CA ALA A 43 1.61 -5.40 4.52
C ALA A 43 2.84 -6.33 4.57
N VAL A 44 3.93 -5.97 3.87
CA VAL A 44 5.16 -6.77 3.81
C VAL A 44 6.12 -6.44 4.95
N GLU A 45 6.20 -5.18 5.36
CA GLU A 45 7.05 -4.73 6.47
C GLU A 45 6.42 -4.97 7.85
N GLY A 46 5.10 -5.22 7.89
CA GLY A 46 4.30 -5.33 9.11
C GLY A 46 3.87 -3.95 9.62
N GLU A 47 2.71 -3.88 10.27
CA GLU A 47 2.30 -2.65 10.97
C GLU A 47 3.34 -2.32 12.06
N PRO A 48 3.77 -1.06 12.24
CA PRO A 48 4.27 -0.66 13.54
C PRO A 48 3.14 -0.90 14.53
N GLU A 49 3.35 -1.83 15.46
CA GLU A 49 2.43 -2.17 16.54
C GLU A 49 1.79 -0.89 17.08
N ALA A 50 0.49 -0.69 16.83
CA ALA A 50 -0.25 0.40 17.43
C ALA A 50 -0.09 0.25 18.96
N PRO A 51 0.25 1.32 19.71
CA PRO A 51 0.31 1.23 21.15
C PRO A 51 -1.04 0.70 21.65
N PRO A 52 -1.08 -0.21 22.64
CA PRO A 52 -2.34 -0.71 23.16
C PRO A 52 -3.18 0.46 23.67
N GLU A 53 -4.30 0.72 23.01
CA GLU A 53 -5.33 1.64 23.49
C GLU A 53 -5.90 1.07 24.79
N GLY A 54 -5.43 1.58 25.93
CA GLY A 54 -5.93 1.15 27.22
C GLY A 54 -5.07 1.53 28.42
N GLN A 55 -4.94 2.82 28.71
CA GLN A 55 -4.88 3.32 30.10
C GLN A 55 -5.75 4.56 30.20
N ALA A 56 -6.99 4.34 30.62
CA ALA A 56 -7.78 5.34 31.30
C ALA A 56 -7.19 5.50 32.70
N GLU A 57 -6.56 6.64 33.01
CA GLU A 57 -6.38 7.05 34.40
C GLU A 57 -6.60 8.57 34.55
N GLU A 58 -7.70 8.84 35.25
CA GLU A 58 -8.09 10.05 35.94
C GLU A 58 -6.94 10.60 36.81
N LYS A 59 -6.62 11.90 36.66
CA LYS A 59 -6.36 12.79 37.81
C LYS A 59 -6.44 14.27 37.45
#